data_AF-A0A1I8BG64-F1
#
_entry.id   AF-A0A1I8BG64-F1
#
_cell.length_a   1.000
_cell.length_b   1.000
_cell.length_c   1.000
_cell.angle_alpha   90.00
_cell.angle_beta   90.00
_cell.angle_gamma   90.00
#
_symmetry.space_group_name_H-M   'P 1'
#
loop_
_entity.id
_entity.type
_entity.pdbx_description
1 polymer ?
#
loop_
_entity_poly.entity_id
_entity_poly.type
_entity_poly.pdbx_seq_one_letter_code
_entity_poly.pdbx_strand_id
1 'polypeptide(L)'
;MSQIRSKARLDRVVEWFRKEAPPKLYLLEKPPHPREFPFPCFFKAFGRFWERQGVHFYNNVFNKTEIGLYSKDWNPRVHGIYCHWRYYGTNRDVPFTEVKLSDLRAWFGRRNYSPRAIWAEFMRLFYQYRRDYFSAYHVNPIEFLFRMFFSWMLFFWVLRGLILNEFDHTKEAIYHW
;
A
#
# COMPACT_ATOMS: atom_id res chain seq x y z
N MET A 1 -45.23 -21.97 -0.25
CA MET A 1 -44.27 -23.01 -0.70
C MET A 1 -42.88 -22.47 -1.05
N SER A 2 -42.70 -21.23 -1.54
CA SER A 2 -41.38 -20.68 -1.94
C SER A 2 -40.41 -20.44 -0.76
N GLN A 3 -40.90 -19.93 0.37
CA GLN A 3 -40.10 -19.64 1.58
C GLN A 3 -39.49 -20.89 2.23
N ILE A 4 -40.16 -22.04 2.14
CA ILE A 4 -39.66 -23.31 2.67
C ILE A 4 -38.52 -23.85 1.79
N ARG A 5 -38.62 -23.62 0.47
CA ARG A 5 -37.61 -24.04 -0.52
C ARG A 5 -36.33 -23.19 -0.45
N SER A 6 -36.44 -21.89 -0.13
CA SER A 6 -35.29 -21.02 0.08
C SER A 6 -34.55 -21.36 1.38
N LYS A 7 -35.28 -21.63 2.47
CA LYS A 7 -34.69 -22.05 3.76
C LYS A 7 -33.96 -23.39 3.63
N ALA A 8 -34.60 -24.40 3.02
CA ALA A 8 -33.95 -25.68 2.76
C ALA A 8 -32.74 -25.59 1.79
N ARG A 9 -32.72 -24.61 0.88
CA ARG A 9 -31.56 -24.34 0.03
C ARG A 9 -30.43 -23.68 0.81
N LEU A 10 -30.75 -22.71 1.67
CA LEU A 10 -29.78 -22.05 2.54
C LEU A 10 -29.19 -23.04 3.55
N ASP A 11 -30.02 -23.89 4.16
CA ASP A 11 -29.57 -24.90 5.12
C ASP A 11 -28.63 -25.91 4.45
N ARG A 12 -28.92 -26.34 3.21
CA ARG A 12 -28.01 -27.18 2.43
C ARG A 12 -26.71 -26.48 2.06
N VAL A 13 -26.76 -25.19 1.72
CA VAL A 13 -25.56 -24.41 1.43
C VAL A 13 -24.72 -24.21 2.69
N VAL A 14 -25.34 -23.97 3.84
CA VAL A 14 -24.67 -23.87 5.14
C VAL A 14 -24.08 -25.21 5.57
N GLU A 15 -24.78 -26.32 5.32
CA GLU A 15 -24.29 -27.67 5.61
C GLU A 15 -23.16 -28.07 4.65
N TRP A 16 -23.27 -27.69 3.38
CA TRP A 16 -22.21 -27.82 2.37
C TRP A 16 -21.00 -26.98 2.76
N PHE A 17 -21.16 -25.71 3.15
CA PHE A 17 -20.10 -24.90 3.72
C PHE A 17 -19.57 -25.49 5.04
N ARG A 18 -20.35 -26.22 5.82
CA ARG A 18 -19.84 -26.88 7.03
C ARG A 18 -19.00 -28.13 6.69
N LYS A 19 -19.32 -28.82 5.59
CA LYS A 19 -18.62 -30.01 5.09
C LYS A 19 -17.40 -29.67 4.21
N GLU A 20 -17.47 -28.58 3.46
CA GLU A 20 -16.50 -28.14 2.45
C GLU A 20 -15.87 -26.78 2.76
N ALA A 21 -16.23 -26.12 3.87
CA ALA A 21 -15.33 -25.13 4.46
C ALA A 21 -13.98 -25.83 4.59
N PRO A 22 -12.88 -25.16 4.22
CA PRO A 22 -11.57 -25.72 4.43
C PRO A 22 -11.53 -26.19 5.90
N PRO A 23 -11.08 -27.43 6.17
CA PRO A 23 -10.92 -27.87 7.55
C PRO A 23 -10.18 -26.73 8.24
N LYS A 24 -10.81 -26.15 9.29
CA LYS A 24 -10.34 -25.02 10.09
C LYS A 24 -9.03 -24.45 9.54
N LEU A 25 -9.08 -23.35 8.78
CA LEU A 25 -7.92 -22.59 8.25
C LEU A 25 -6.61 -23.18 8.80
N TYR A 26 -5.86 -23.93 7.97
CA TYR A 26 -4.75 -24.86 8.32
C TYR A 26 -3.69 -24.39 9.33
N LEU A 27 -3.82 -23.17 9.83
CA LEU A 27 -3.16 -22.59 10.97
C LEU A 27 -3.38 -23.33 12.31
N LEU A 28 -4.48 -24.07 12.50
CA LEU A 28 -4.83 -24.68 13.82
C LEU A 28 -4.71 -26.21 13.94
N GLU A 29 -4.33 -26.95 12.91
CA GLU A 29 -4.08 -28.40 13.03
C GLU A 29 -2.69 -28.66 13.63
N LYS A 30 -2.55 -29.57 14.61
CA LYS A 30 -1.24 -29.89 15.20
C LYS A 30 -0.44 -30.70 14.16
N PRO A 31 0.74 -30.23 13.70
CA PRO A 31 1.52 -30.96 12.70
C PRO A 31 1.99 -32.32 13.25
N PRO A 32 2.18 -33.32 12.37
CA PRO A 32 2.68 -34.65 12.74
C PRO A 32 4.03 -34.54 13.47
N HIS A 33 4.23 -35.46 14.42
CA HIS A 33 5.33 -35.45 15.39
C HIS A 33 6.71 -35.33 14.71
N PRO A 34 7.57 -34.39 15.14
CA PRO A 34 8.90 -34.24 14.58
C PRO A 34 9.79 -35.37 15.11
N ARG A 35 10.12 -36.33 14.26
CA ARG A 35 11.42 -37.01 14.36
C ARG A 35 12.27 -36.38 13.27
N GLU A 36 13.44 -35.88 13.67
CA GLU A 36 14.49 -35.26 12.85
C GLU A 36 14.43 -33.71 12.75
N PHE A 37 15.48 -33.09 13.32
CA PHE A 37 15.80 -31.66 13.49
C PHE A 37 15.08 -30.87 14.62
N PRO A 38 15.80 -30.02 15.40
CA PRO A 38 15.26 -29.17 16.47
C PRO A 38 14.66 -27.83 15.98
N PHE A 39 14.92 -27.45 14.72
CA PHE A 39 14.40 -26.23 14.09
C PHE A 39 12.86 -26.15 13.95
N PRO A 40 12.09 -27.24 13.72
CA PRO A 40 10.63 -27.20 13.58
C PRO A 40 9.89 -26.68 14.83
N CYS A 41 10.46 -26.88 16.02
CA CYS A 41 9.88 -26.44 17.29
C CYS A 41 9.80 -24.90 17.38
N PHE A 42 10.92 -24.26 17.05
CA PHE A 42 11.07 -22.81 17.09
C PHE A 42 10.19 -22.14 16.05
N PHE A 43 10.25 -22.59 14.79
CA PHE A 43 9.40 -22.04 13.73
C PHE A 43 7.91 -22.26 13.98
N LYS A 44 7.52 -23.33 14.68
CA LYS A 44 6.13 -23.56 15.09
C LYS A 44 5.69 -22.60 16.20
N ALA A 45 6.52 -22.35 17.20
CA ALA A 45 6.22 -21.38 18.26
C ALA A 45 6.15 -19.95 17.69
N PHE A 46 7.12 -19.59 16.85
CA PHE A 46 7.18 -18.30 16.16
C PHE A 46 6.01 -18.11 15.18
N GLY A 47 5.68 -19.13 14.39
CA GLY A 47 4.53 -19.12 13.48
C GLY A 47 3.21 -18.91 14.24
N ARG A 48 3.00 -19.64 15.35
CA ARG A 48 1.82 -19.47 16.22
C ARG A 48 1.77 -18.10 16.89
N PHE A 49 2.92 -17.53 17.24
CA PHE A 49 2.99 -16.18 17.76
C PHE A 49 2.55 -15.16 16.71
N TRP A 50 3.13 -15.20 15.51
CA TRP A 50 2.77 -14.28 14.42
C TRP A 50 1.34 -14.45 13.95
N GLU A 51 0.82 -15.67 13.94
CA GLU A 51 -0.59 -15.93 13.66
C GLU A 51 -1.50 -15.21 14.67
N ARG A 52 -1.21 -15.34 15.97
CA ARG A 52 -1.98 -14.65 17.03
C ARG A 52 -1.88 -13.14 16.90
N GLN A 53 -0.70 -12.60 16.62
CA GLN A 53 -0.52 -11.17 16.40
C GLN A 53 -1.26 -10.70 15.15
N GLY A 54 -1.19 -11.46 14.05
CA GLY A 54 -1.88 -11.18 12.79
C GLY A 54 -3.40 -11.18 12.95
N VAL A 55 -3.96 -12.19 13.64
CA VAL A 55 -5.41 -12.26 13.92
C VAL A 55 -5.84 -11.13 14.85
N HIS A 56 -5.08 -10.83 15.90
CA HIS A 56 -5.36 -9.72 16.79
C HIS A 56 -5.36 -8.39 16.04
N PHE A 57 -4.33 -8.16 15.22
CA PHE A 57 -4.19 -6.94 14.43
C PHE A 57 -5.28 -6.82 13.37
N TYR A 58 -5.66 -7.93 12.71
CA TYR A 58 -6.76 -7.94 11.76
C TYR A 58 -8.10 -7.58 12.44
N ASN A 59 -8.46 -8.26 13.52
CA ASN A 59 -9.74 -8.04 14.20
C ASN A 59 -9.85 -6.65 14.86
N ASN A 60 -8.73 -6.13 15.37
CA ASN A 60 -8.74 -4.88 16.15
C ASN A 60 -8.35 -3.64 15.34
N VAL A 61 -7.55 -3.78 14.29
CA VAL A 61 -7.04 -2.64 13.50
C VAL A 61 -7.62 -2.69 12.10
N PHE A 62 -7.29 -3.70 11.28
CA PHE A 62 -7.69 -3.70 9.86
C PHE A 62 -9.21 -3.80 9.67
N ASN A 63 -9.90 -4.67 10.41
CA ASN A 63 -11.35 -4.84 10.30
C ASN A 63 -12.14 -3.60 10.78
N LYS A 64 -11.52 -2.78 11.65
CA LYS A 64 -12.13 -1.53 12.16
C LYS A 64 -11.73 -0.30 11.36
N THR A 65 -10.74 -0.42 10.46
CA THR A 65 -10.26 0.69 9.65
C THR A 65 -10.71 0.52 8.22
N GLU A 66 -10.93 1.63 7.51
CA GLU A 66 -11.35 1.58 6.11
C GLU A 66 -10.16 1.34 5.14
N ILE A 67 -9.10 0.66 5.61
CA ILE A 67 -7.87 0.46 4.84
C ILE A 67 -8.09 -0.64 3.80
N GLY A 68 -7.77 -0.34 2.54
CA GLY A 68 -7.92 -1.29 1.43
C GLY A 68 -9.29 -1.29 0.74
N LEU A 69 -10.24 -0.49 1.23
CA LEU A 69 -11.49 -0.21 0.53
C LEU A 69 -11.27 0.79 -0.62
N TYR A 70 -12.17 0.79 -1.59
CA TYR A 70 -12.18 1.80 -2.65
C TYR A 70 -12.38 3.19 -2.05
N SER A 71 -11.89 4.23 -2.77
CA SER A 71 -12.15 5.61 -2.37
C SER A 71 -13.65 5.83 -2.21
N LYS A 72 -14.06 6.52 -1.14
CA LYS A 72 -15.47 6.84 -0.86
C LYS A 72 -16.14 7.60 -2.00
N ASP A 73 -15.34 8.36 -2.75
CA ASP A 73 -15.82 9.19 -3.85
C ASP A 73 -15.99 8.38 -5.16
N TRP A 74 -15.53 7.13 -5.20
CA TRP A 74 -15.65 6.31 -6.40
C TRP A 74 -17.02 5.64 -6.50
N ASN A 75 -17.77 5.97 -7.55
CA ASN A 75 -18.97 5.27 -7.97
C ASN A 75 -18.72 4.41 -9.23
N PRO A 76 -18.90 3.07 -9.19
CA PRO A 76 -18.67 2.19 -10.33
C PRO A 76 -19.58 2.50 -11.53
N ARG A 77 -20.79 3.02 -11.30
CA ARG A 77 -21.75 3.34 -12.39
C ARG A 77 -21.33 4.56 -13.20
N VAL A 78 -20.61 5.50 -12.57
CA VAL A 78 -20.19 6.76 -13.21
C VAL A 78 -18.76 6.65 -13.73
N HIS A 79 -17.87 6.01 -12.98
CA HIS A 79 -16.43 5.99 -13.27
C HIS A 79 -15.95 4.75 -14.02
N GLY A 80 -16.76 3.70 -14.12
CA GLY A 80 -16.33 2.41 -14.68
C GLY A 80 -15.32 1.68 -13.80
N ILE A 81 -14.40 0.94 -14.43
CA ILE A 81 -13.36 0.16 -13.74
C ILE A 81 -12.51 1.10 -12.85
N TYR A 82 -12.19 0.64 -11.65
CA TYR A 82 -11.39 1.41 -10.71
C TYR A 82 -9.95 1.59 -11.21
N CYS A 83 -9.48 2.83 -11.26
CA CYS A 83 -8.12 3.21 -11.66
C CYS A 83 -7.43 3.89 -10.48
N HIS A 84 -6.44 3.23 -9.89
CA HIS A 84 -5.76 3.68 -8.67
C HIS A 84 -5.07 5.05 -8.75
N TRP A 85 -4.64 5.46 -9.94
CA TRP A 85 -3.94 6.74 -10.17
C TRP A 85 -4.90 7.92 -10.40
N ARG A 86 -6.20 7.67 -10.62
CA ARG A 86 -7.18 8.71 -10.93
C ARG A 86 -7.74 9.29 -9.64
N TYR A 87 -7.91 10.61 -9.59
CA TYR A 87 -8.64 11.26 -8.51
C TYR A 87 -10.13 11.22 -8.80
N TYR A 88 -10.92 10.72 -7.84
CA TYR A 88 -12.39 10.62 -7.94
C TYR A 88 -13.12 11.66 -7.10
N GLY A 89 -12.42 12.40 -6.23
CA GLY A 89 -13.04 13.38 -5.35
C GLY A 89 -13.62 14.58 -6.08
N THR A 90 -14.67 15.17 -5.50
CA THR A 90 -15.39 16.35 -6.03
C THR A 90 -14.53 17.60 -6.07
N ASN A 91 -13.58 17.74 -5.14
CA ASN A 91 -12.78 18.95 -4.98
C ASN A 91 -11.53 18.94 -5.87
N ARG A 92 -11.73 19.03 -7.19
CA ARG A 92 -10.64 19.32 -8.13
C ARG A 92 -10.31 20.80 -8.06
N ASP A 93 -9.58 21.20 -7.01
CA ASP A 93 -9.00 22.53 -6.91
C ASP A 93 -8.05 22.82 -8.08
N VAL A 94 -7.76 24.11 -8.28
CA VAL A 94 -6.71 24.59 -9.20
C VAL A 94 -5.38 23.87 -8.87
N PRO A 95 -4.67 23.30 -9.87
CA PRO A 95 -3.38 22.66 -9.63
C PRO A 95 -2.41 23.68 -9.04
N PHE A 96 -1.51 23.22 -8.18
CA PHE A 96 -0.58 24.11 -7.45
C PHE A 96 0.18 25.07 -8.37
N THR A 97 0.52 24.64 -9.59
CA THR A 97 1.24 25.39 -10.61
C THR A 97 0.47 26.60 -11.16
N GLU A 98 -0.85 26.64 -11.00
CA GLU A 98 -1.73 27.70 -11.52
C GLU A 98 -2.30 28.60 -10.42
N VAL A 99 -1.94 28.34 -9.15
CA VAL A 99 -2.46 29.10 -8.01
C VAL A 99 -1.73 30.44 -7.89
N LYS A 100 -2.50 31.53 -7.73
CA LYS A 100 -1.95 32.85 -7.41
C LYS A 100 -1.34 32.83 -6.02
N LEU A 101 -0.19 33.47 -5.85
CA LEU A 101 0.49 33.57 -4.55
C LEU A 101 -0.40 34.18 -3.46
N SER A 102 -1.29 35.12 -3.82
CA SER A 102 -2.27 35.72 -2.90
C SER A 102 -3.25 34.70 -2.32
N ASP A 103 -3.59 33.66 -3.09
CA ASP A 103 -4.64 32.70 -2.75
C ASP A 103 -4.05 31.41 -2.14
N LEU A 104 -2.72 31.33 -2.04
CA LEU A 104 -1.97 30.15 -1.62
C LEU A 104 -2.40 29.66 -0.23
N ARG A 105 -2.58 30.59 0.73
CA ARG A 105 -3.01 30.26 2.09
C ARG A 105 -4.42 29.67 2.10
N ALA A 106 -5.35 30.27 1.35
CA ALA A 106 -6.71 29.76 1.23
C ALA A 106 -6.74 28.41 0.51
N TRP A 107 -5.86 28.22 -0.48
CA TRP A 107 -5.70 26.97 -1.22
C TRP A 107 -5.24 25.82 -0.32
N PHE A 108 -4.27 26.06 0.58
CA PHE A 108 -3.89 25.06 1.58
C PHE A 108 -5.05 24.78 2.56
N GLY A 109 -5.76 25.81 3.03
CA GLY A 109 -6.87 25.65 3.98
C GLY A 109 -8.05 24.80 3.49
N ARG A 110 -8.24 24.65 2.17
CA ARG A 110 -9.31 23.80 1.60
C ARG A 110 -8.99 22.31 1.57
N ARG A 111 -7.73 21.92 1.82
CA ARG A 111 -7.29 20.52 1.70
C ARG A 111 -7.58 19.72 2.95
N ASN A 112 -7.84 18.43 2.74
CA ASN A 112 -7.99 17.47 3.82
C ASN A 112 -6.60 16.92 4.21
N TYR A 113 -6.13 17.30 5.41
CA TYR A 113 -4.85 16.84 5.97
C TYR A 113 -4.97 15.61 6.88
N SER A 114 -6.10 14.89 6.83
CA SER A 114 -6.20 13.64 7.56
C SER A 114 -5.11 12.67 7.10
N PRO A 115 -4.49 11.89 8.01
CA PRO A 115 -3.45 10.92 7.64
C PRO A 115 -3.91 9.94 6.55
N ARG A 116 -5.21 9.61 6.55
CA ARG A 116 -5.85 8.78 5.52
C ARG A 116 -5.85 9.45 4.14
N ALA A 117 -6.21 10.74 4.06
CA ALA A 117 -6.19 11.48 2.82
C ALA A 117 -4.77 11.57 2.26
N ILE A 118 -3.78 11.88 3.12
CA ILE A 118 -2.36 11.92 2.74
C ILE A 118 -1.90 10.57 2.19
N TRP A 119 -2.23 9.46 2.87
CA TRP A 119 -1.88 8.12 2.42
C TRP A 119 -2.53 7.75 1.08
N ALA A 120 -3.81 8.07 0.90
CA ALA A 120 -4.53 7.82 -0.34
C ALA A 120 -3.90 8.58 -1.53
N GLU A 121 -3.52 9.83 -1.31
CA GLU A 121 -2.84 10.67 -2.30
C GLU A 121 -1.43 10.17 -2.61
N PHE A 122 -0.66 9.76 -1.60
CA PHE A 122 0.66 9.14 -1.78
C PHE A 122 0.57 7.89 -2.63
N MET A 123 -0.38 7.00 -2.32
CA MET A 123 -0.61 5.78 -3.10
C MET A 123 -1.02 6.10 -4.54
N ARG A 124 -1.87 7.12 -4.75
CA ARG A 124 -2.27 7.57 -6.07
C ARG A 124 -1.07 8.01 -6.91
N LEU A 125 -0.18 8.83 -6.34
CA LEU A 125 1.05 9.28 -7.00
C LEU A 125 1.99 8.11 -7.29
N PHE A 126 2.11 7.16 -6.37
CA PHE A 126 2.90 5.95 -6.58
C PHE A 126 2.38 5.12 -7.78
N TYR A 127 1.06 4.91 -7.87
CA TYR A 127 0.46 4.19 -8.99
C TYR A 127 0.54 4.98 -10.31
N GLN A 128 0.46 6.31 -10.25
CA GLN A 128 0.69 7.16 -11.41
C GLN A 128 2.14 7.02 -11.92
N TYR A 129 3.11 7.15 -11.02
CA TYR A 129 4.53 6.96 -11.34
C TYR A 129 4.79 5.56 -11.92
N ARG A 130 4.24 4.52 -11.29
CA ARG A 130 4.34 3.15 -11.81
C ARG A 130 3.71 3.02 -13.20
N ARG A 131 2.55 3.62 -13.45
CA ARG A 131 1.89 3.57 -14.76
C ARG A 131 2.75 4.26 -15.82
N ASP A 132 3.32 5.42 -15.50
CA ASP A 132 4.03 6.25 -16.47
C ASP A 132 5.44 5.70 -16.76
N TYR A 133 6.09 5.07 -15.77
CA TYR A 133 7.51 4.65 -15.89
C TYR A 133 7.77 3.15 -15.77
N PHE A 134 6.79 2.33 -15.35
CA PHE A 134 6.94 0.88 -15.14
C PHE A 134 5.87 0.05 -15.88
N SER A 135 4.96 0.69 -16.61
CA SER A 135 4.01 -0.03 -17.44
C SER A 135 4.73 -0.67 -18.62
N ALA A 136 4.54 -1.97 -18.83
CA ALA A 136 5.18 -2.72 -19.92
C ALA A 136 4.97 -2.10 -21.31
N TYR A 137 3.89 -1.33 -21.49
CA TYR A 137 3.58 -0.63 -22.73
C TYR A 137 4.42 0.64 -22.97
N HIS A 138 5.03 1.21 -21.94
CA HIS A 138 5.73 2.50 -22.00
C HIS A 138 7.21 2.39 -21.57
N VAL A 139 7.67 1.20 -21.15
CA VAL A 139 9.02 1.03 -20.60
C VAL A 139 10.02 0.69 -21.69
N ASN A 140 10.95 1.60 -21.92
CA ASN A 140 12.24 1.30 -22.54
C ASN A 140 13.17 0.72 -21.46
N PRO A 141 13.70 -0.51 -21.59
CA PRO A 141 14.56 -1.12 -20.57
C PRO A 141 15.83 -0.28 -20.31
N ILE A 142 16.32 0.41 -21.34
CA ILE A 142 17.47 1.31 -21.26
C ILE A 142 17.16 2.53 -20.37
N GLU A 143 16.00 3.17 -20.52
CA GLU A 143 15.61 4.30 -19.67
C GLU A 143 15.46 3.89 -18.21
N PHE A 144 14.91 2.70 -17.96
CA PHE A 144 14.79 2.17 -16.61
C PHE A 144 16.16 2.01 -15.93
N LEU A 145 17.13 1.44 -16.65
CA LEU A 145 18.51 1.28 -16.15
C LEU A 145 19.18 2.63 -15.88
N PHE A 146 19.05 3.61 -16.78
CA PHE A 146 19.62 4.94 -16.57
C PHE A 146 19.00 5.63 -15.35
N ARG A 147 17.67 5.55 -15.17
CA ARG A 147 17.00 6.14 -13.99
C ARG A 147 17.51 5.53 -12.69
N MET A 148 17.69 4.21 -12.63
CA MET A 148 18.25 3.52 -11.46
C MET A 148 19.70 3.95 -11.22
N PHE A 149 20.53 3.99 -12.26
CA PHE A 149 21.94 4.38 -12.17
C PHE A 149 22.12 5.82 -11.68
N PHE A 150 21.42 6.78 -12.26
CA PHE A 150 21.50 8.19 -11.84
C PHE A 150 20.94 8.40 -10.43
N SER A 151 19.87 7.71 -10.06
CA SER A 151 19.33 7.78 -8.69
C SER A 151 20.34 7.23 -7.67
N TRP A 152 21.03 6.14 -8.01
CA TRP A 152 22.07 5.52 -7.19
C TRP A 152 23.31 6.42 -7.05
N MET A 153 23.74 7.05 -8.15
CA MET A 153 24.82 8.03 -8.14
C MET A 153 24.49 9.25 -7.27
N LEU A 154 23.27 9.80 -7.41
CA LEU A 154 22.78 10.90 -6.59
C LEU A 154 22.69 10.51 -5.11
N PHE A 155 22.16 9.32 -4.81
CA PHE A 155 22.06 8.81 -3.45
C PHE A 155 23.43 8.75 -2.77
N PHE A 156 24.45 8.18 -3.42
CA PHE A 156 25.79 8.13 -2.85
C PHE A 156 26.47 9.49 -2.77
N TRP A 157 26.23 10.38 -3.73
CA TRP A 157 26.72 11.77 -3.64
C TRP A 157 26.13 12.50 -2.43
N VAL A 158 24.82 12.36 -2.19
CA VAL A 158 24.14 12.93 -1.02
C VAL A 158 24.62 12.29 0.28
N LEU A 159 24.78 10.96 0.34
CA LEU A 159 25.31 10.28 1.53
C LEU A 159 26.73 10.74 1.85
N ARG A 160 27.62 10.87 0.85
CA ARG A 160 28.97 11.42 1.03
C ARG A 160 28.93 12.82 1.61
N GLY A 161 28.00 13.65 1.14
CA GLY A 161 27.84 15.01 1.67
C GLY A 161 27.27 15.11 3.07
N LEU A 162 26.16 14.42 3.32
CA LEU A 162 25.41 14.58 4.56
C LEU A 162 25.96 13.74 5.72
N ILE A 163 26.46 12.53 5.44
CA ILE A 163 26.91 11.60 6.48
C ILE A 163 28.41 11.67 6.67
N LEU A 164 29.17 11.71 5.57
CA LEU A 164 30.63 11.67 5.62
C LEU A 164 31.26 13.07 5.69
N ASN A 165 30.47 14.15 5.59
CA ASN A 165 30.93 15.55 5.56
C ASN A 165 32.09 15.79 4.57
N GLU A 166 32.18 14.98 3.52
CA GLU A 166 33.32 14.99 2.59
C GLU A 166 33.36 16.27 1.73
N PHE A 167 32.28 17.06 1.74
CA PHE A 167 32.21 18.37 1.09
C PHE A 167 32.83 19.51 1.92
N ASP A 168 33.42 19.26 3.08
CA ASP A 168 34.05 20.32 3.88
C ASP A 168 35.18 21.05 3.14
N HIS A 169 35.94 20.34 2.28
CA HIS A 169 36.96 20.94 1.41
C HIS A 169 36.39 21.98 0.42
N THR A 170 35.11 21.88 0.08
CA THR A 170 34.44 22.87 -0.79
C THR A 170 34.14 24.17 -0.07
N LYS A 171 34.06 24.17 1.28
CA LYS A 171 33.91 25.39 2.09
C LYS A 171 35.19 26.22 2.08
N GLU A 172 36.34 25.56 2.06
CA GLU A 172 37.66 26.20 1.97
C GLU A 172 37.90 26.76 0.57
N ALA A 173 37.42 26.07 -0.47
CA ALA A 173 37.50 26.49 -1.87
C ALA A 173 36.58 27.68 -2.25
N ILE A 174 35.70 28.14 -1.36
CA ILE A 174 34.91 29.38 -1.60
C ILE A 174 35.83 30.59 -1.70
N TYR A 175 37.01 30.53 -1.07
CA TYR A 175 38.04 31.56 -1.17
C TYR A 175 39.05 31.17 -2.25
N HIS A 176 38.78 31.60 -3.48
CA HIS A 176 39.78 31.63 -4.54
C HIS A 176 40.41 33.03 -4.61
N TRP A 177 41.16 33.39 -3.57
CA TRP A 177 42.18 34.45 -3.56
C TRP A 177 43.19 34.17 -2.44
#